data_AF-A0A835UBV8-F1
#
_entry.id   AF-A0A835UBV8-F1
#
_cell.length_a   1.000
_cell.length_b   1.000
_cell.length_c   1.000
_cell.angle_alpha   90.00
_cell.angle_beta   90.00
_cell.angle_gamma   90.00
#
_symmetry.space_group_name_H-M   'P 1'
#
loop_
_entity.id
_entity.type
_entity.pdbx_description
1 polymer ?
#
loop_
_entity_poly.entity_id
_entity_poly.type
_entity_poly.pdbx_seq_one_letter_code
_entity_poly.pdbx_strand_id
1 'polypeptide(L)'
;MIERWITGDWKGVKRRDRRSSSWRRIHRRSFNRLNKLGSNEECTPDIVECTFIQSNVTELPFFASKVRLGKNGIEEVLGLGPLSEFEKQGLESLKPELKLSIEKGIKFAREN
;
A
#
# COMPACT_ATOMS: atom_id res chain seq x y z
N MET A 1 17.60 32.23 -3.66
CA MET A 1 18.17 31.09 -4.42
C MET A 1 17.46 29.77 -4.07
N ILE A 2 16.13 29.75 -3.86
CA ILE A 2 15.38 28.53 -3.49
C ILE A 2 14.09 28.33 -4.33
N GLU A 3 13.74 29.20 -5.27
CA GLU A 3 12.47 29.11 -6.02
C GLU A 3 12.60 28.71 -7.49
N ARG A 4 13.37 27.67 -7.82
CA ARG A 4 13.55 27.24 -9.22
C ARG A 4 13.40 25.74 -9.51
N TRP A 5 12.79 25.00 -8.59
CA TRP A 5 12.54 23.56 -8.74
C TRP A 5 11.07 23.16 -8.96
N ILE A 6 10.14 24.12 -8.91
CA ILE A 6 8.69 23.81 -9.01
C ILE A 6 8.13 24.05 -10.42
N THR A 7 8.79 24.86 -11.26
CA THR A 7 8.36 25.15 -12.64
C THR A 7 9.41 24.72 -13.65
N GLY A 8 9.75 23.42 -13.64
CA GLY A 8 10.52 22.84 -14.73
C GLY A 8 9.65 22.73 -15.98
N ASP A 9 9.81 23.65 -16.91
CA ASP A 9 9.33 23.54 -18.29
C ASP A 9 10.02 22.34 -18.98
N TRP A 10 9.24 21.38 -19.47
CA TRP A 10 9.70 20.12 -20.08
C TRP A 10 9.72 20.17 -21.61
N LYS A 11 10.02 21.32 -22.22
CA LYS A 11 10.22 21.37 -23.68
C LYS A 11 11.66 21.01 -24.03
N GLY A 12 11.87 19.75 -24.44
CA GLY A 12 13.04 19.39 -25.26
C GLY A 12 13.89 18.21 -24.81
N VAL A 13 13.54 17.49 -23.74
CA VAL A 13 14.23 16.23 -23.42
C VAL A 13 13.37 15.06 -23.88
N LYS A 14 13.75 14.40 -24.99
CA LYS A 14 13.30 13.03 -25.28
C LYS A 14 13.90 12.09 -24.21
N ARG A 15 13.42 12.17 -22.97
CA ARG A 15 13.69 11.14 -21.96
C ARG A 15 12.99 9.89 -22.47
N ARG A 16 13.78 8.90 -22.88
CA ARG A 16 13.31 7.54 -23.21
C ARG A 16 12.52 7.04 -22.01
N ASP A 17 11.20 7.15 -22.09
CA ASP A 17 10.31 6.87 -20.98
C ASP A 17 10.16 5.36 -20.83
N ARG A 18 11.12 4.78 -20.09
CA ARG A 18 11.12 3.38 -19.69
C ARG A 18 10.26 3.15 -18.44
N ARG A 19 9.48 4.15 -17.97
CA ARG A 19 8.55 3.96 -16.86
C ARG A 19 7.30 3.30 -17.43
N SER A 20 7.16 2.00 -17.15
CA SER A 20 5.97 1.23 -17.50
C SER A 20 4.71 1.99 -17.05
N SER A 21 3.59 1.77 -17.74
CA SER A 21 2.28 2.31 -17.33
C SER A 21 1.95 2.00 -15.86
N SER A 22 2.51 0.91 -15.32
CA SER A 22 2.42 0.52 -13.91
C SER A 22 3.09 1.55 -12.97
N TRP A 23 4.29 2.02 -13.29
CA TRP A 23 5.00 3.04 -12.48
C TRP A 23 4.22 4.35 -12.36
N ARG A 24 3.60 4.80 -13.47
CA ARG A 24 2.71 5.98 -13.44
C ARG A 24 1.50 5.75 -12.55
N ARG A 25 0.88 4.57 -12.62
CA ARG A 25 -0.28 4.22 -11.80
C ARG A 25 0.07 4.18 -10.31
N ILE A 26 1.20 3.59 -9.94
CA ILE A 26 1.68 3.54 -8.56
C ILE A 26 1.94 4.95 -8.04
N HIS A 27 2.66 5.78 -8.79
CA HIS A 27 2.94 7.16 -8.38
C HIS A 27 1.67 8.00 -8.21
N ARG A 28 0.70 7.86 -9.12
CA ARG A 28 -0.60 8.54 -9.01
C ARG A 28 -1.39 8.07 -7.79
N ARG A 29 -1.40 6.76 -7.50
CA ARG A 29 -2.06 6.21 -6.29
C ARG A 29 -1.42 6.73 -5.01
N SER A 30 -0.08 6.76 -4.93
CA SER A 30 0.63 7.29 -3.76
C SER A 30 0.36 8.77 -3.55
N PHE A 31 0.38 9.58 -4.61
CA PHE A 31 0.07 11.00 -4.53
C PHE A 31 -1.37 11.26 -4.06
N ASN A 32 -2.35 10.55 -4.64
CA ASN A 32 -3.75 10.67 -4.21
C ASN A 32 -3.96 10.25 -2.75
N ARG A 33 -3.22 9.24 -2.27
CA ARG A 33 -3.24 8.82 -0.86
C ARG A 33 -2.75 9.94 0.08
N LEU A 34 -1.65 10.61 -0.26
CA LEU A 34 -1.12 11.70 0.55
C LEU A 34 -2.07 12.90 0.59
N ASN A 35 -2.67 13.26 -0.55
CA ASN A 35 -3.65 14.34 -0.60
C ASN A 35 -4.89 14.04 0.26
N LYS A 36 -5.32 12.78 0.35
CA LYS A 36 -6.44 12.35 1.20
C LYS A 36 -6.13 12.46 2.71
N LEU A 37 -4.85 12.42 3.10
CA LEU A 37 -4.41 12.51 4.49
C LEU A 37 -4.07 13.94 4.95
N GLY A 38 -3.87 14.88 4.00
CA GLY A 38 -3.35 16.23 4.29
C GLY A 38 -4.37 17.37 4.32
N SER A 39 -5.66 17.13 4.07
CA SER A 39 -6.70 18.16 4.16
C SER A 39 -7.14 18.37 5.62
N ASN A 40 -6.62 19.43 6.25
CA ASN A 40 -6.83 19.82 7.65
C ASN A 40 -8.11 20.65 7.89
N GLU A 41 -9.25 20.27 7.33
CA GLU A 41 -10.53 20.85 7.76
C GLU A 41 -11.65 19.84 7.50
N GLU A 42 -12.46 19.59 8.54
CA GLU A 42 -13.50 18.55 8.69
C GLU A 42 -13.00 17.11 8.97
N CYS A 43 -13.68 16.43 9.89
CA CYS A 43 -13.41 15.06 10.32
C CYS A 43 -13.48 14.13 9.10
N THR A 44 -12.32 13.81 8.55
CA THR A 44 -12.19 13.14 7.26
C THR A 44 -12.96 11.82 7.24
N PRO A 45 -13.68 11.52 6.15
CA PRO A 45 -14.58 10.38 6.06
C PRO A 45 -13.80 9.08 6.24
N ASP A 46 -14.30 8.16 7.08
CA ASP A 46 -13.75 6.83 7.36
C ASP A 46 -12.90 6.29 6.21
N ILE A 47 -11.57 6.49 6.28
CA ILE A 47 -10.68 6.12 5.17
C ILE A 47 -10.42 4.63 5.27
N VAL A 48 -11.17 3.87 4.47
CA VAL A 48 -11.01 2.42 4.44
C VAL A 48 -10.17 2.00 3.24
N GLU A 49 -8.97 1.49 3.51
CA GLU A 49 -8.00 1.08 2.50
C GLU A 49 -7.43 -0.31 2.81
N CYS A 50 -6.99 -1.03 1.79
CA CYS A 50 -6.28 -2.30 1.99
C CYS A 50 -4.80 -2.03 2.24
N THR A 51 -4.29 -2.52 3.37
CA THR A 51 -2.89 -2.34 3.77
C THR A 51 -2.28 -3.64 4.26
N PHE A 52 -0.99 -3.82 4.00
CA PHE A 52 -0.23 -4.96 4.50
C PHE A 52 0.26 -4.65 5.91
N ILE A 53 -0.34 -5.32 6.89
CA ILE A 53 -0.15 -5.03 8.31
C ILE A 53 0.15 -6.31 9.07
N GLN A 54 0.68 -6.16 10.28
CA GLN A 54 0.72 -7.27 11.22
C GLN A 54 -0.71 -7.57 11.67
N SER A 55 -1.20 -8.77 11.41
CA SER A 55 -2.57 -9.13 11.79
C SER A 55 -2.69 -10.62 12.05
N ASN A 56 -3.61 -10.99 12.96
CA ASN A 56 -3.92 -12.38 13.31
C ASN A 56 -5.12 -12.91 12.51
N VAL A 57 -5.45 -12.27 11.37
CA VAL A 57 -6.59 -12.67 10.52
C VAL A 57 -6.32 -14.03 9.87
N THR A 58 -5.04 -14.38 9.70
CA THR A 58 -4.59 -15.67 9.19
C THR A 58 -3.49 -16.23 10.10
N GLU A 59 -3.05 -17.46 9.83
CA GLU A 59 -1.89 -18.09 10.47
C GLU A 59 -0.54 -17.37 10.20
N LEU A 60 -0.53 -16.42 9.26
CA LEU A 60 0.65 -15.64 8.91
C LEU A 60 0.75 -14.39 9.79
N PRO A 61 1.97 -14.00 10.20
CA PRO A 61 2.15 -12.84 11.07
C PRO A 61 1.84 -11.50 10.39
N PHE A 62 1.89 -11.44 9.05
CA PHE A 62 1.54 -10.26 8.26
C PHE A 62 0.58 -10.62 7.13
N PHE A 63 -0.46 -9.81 6.94
CA PHE A 63 -1.44 -10.04 5.88
C PHE A 63 -2.09 -8.74 5.40
N ALA A 64 -2.45 -8.70 4.11
CA ALA A 64 -3.14 -7.55 3.51
C ALA A 64 -4.61 -7.55 3.94
N SER A 65 -4.96 -6.68 4.89
CA SER A 65 -6.31 -6.59 5.44
C SER A 65 -6.91 -5.22 5.15
N LYS A 66 -8.24 -5.15 5.09
CA LYS A 66 -8.95 -3.88 4.98
C LYS A 66 -8.87 -3.20 6.34
N VAL A 67 -8.44 -1.96 6.38
CA VAL A 67 -8.29 -1.22 7.64
C VAL A 67 -8.95 0.14 7.53
N ARG A 68 -9.51 0.61 8.63
CA ARG A 68 -9.88 2.02 8.78
C ARG A 68 -8.65 2.77 9.28
N LEU A 69 -8.27 3.79 8.51
CA LEU A 69 -7.22 4.73 8.85
C LEU A 69 -7.83 5.97 9.50
N GLY A 70 -7.24 6.42 10.58
CA GLY A 70 -7.51 7.72 11.17
C GLY A 70 -6.23 8.44 11.58
N LYS A 71 -6.36 9.44 12.46
CA LYS A 71 -5.29 10.42 12.69
C LYS A 71 -3.99 9.81 13.25
N ASN A 72 -4.12 8.72 14.01
CA ASN A 72 -3.00 8.02 14.64
C ASN A 72 -2.57 6.75 13.87
N GLY A 73 -3.02 6.57 12.63
CA GLY A 73 -2.71 5.40 11.82
C GLY A 73 -3.90 4.44 11.70
N ILE A 74 -3.70 3.15 11.98
CA ILE A 74 -4.75 2.14 11.86
C ILE A 74 -5.63 2.19 13.11
N GLU A 75 -6.91 2.52 12.92
CA GLU A 75 -7.90 2.55 14.01
C GLU A 75 -8.62 1.21 14.16
N GLU A 76 -8.90 0.53 13.04
CA GLU A 76 -9.64 -0.74 13.06
C GLU A 76 -9.20 -1.64 11.90
N VAL A 77 -9.15 -2.95 12.15
CA VAL A 77 -8.92 -3.98 11.13
C VAL A 77 -10.25 -4.64 10.78
N LEU A 78 -10.76 -4.33 9.59
CA LEU A 78 -11.95 -4.94 9.01
C LEU A 78 -11.48 -6.23 8.33
N GLY A 79 -11.78 -7.38 8.93
CA GLY A 79 -11.33 -8.69 8.45
C GLY A 79 -11.70 -9.02 6.99
N LEU A 80 -11.39 -10.25 6.56
CA LEU A 80 -11.55 -10.69 5.16
C LEU A 80 -13.00 -10.67 4.63
N GLY A 81 -14.00 -10.66 5.51
CA GLY A 81 -15.41 -10.76 5.12
C GLY A 81 -15.78 -12.16 4.58
N PRO A 82 -16.97 -12.31 3.99
CA PRO A 82 -17.38 -13.57 3.37
C PRO A 82 -16.59 -13.81 2.09
N LEU A 83 -15.88 -14.94 2.02
CA LEU A 83 -15.13 -15.36 0.84
C LEU A 83 -15.90 -16.43 0.07
N SER A 84 -15.90 -16.32 -1.26
CA SER A 84 -16.34 -17.39 -2.15
C SER A 84 -15.39 -18.59 -2.10
N GLU A 85 -15.85 -19.78 -2.54
CA GLU A 85 -15.01 -20.98 -2.56
C GLU A 85 -13.74 -20.80 -3.41
N PHE A 86 -13.85 -20.10 -4.53
CA PHE A 86 -12.72 -19.79 -5.40
C PHE A 86 -11.68 -18.90 -4.70
N GLU A 87 -12.13 -17.85 -3.99
CA GLU A 87 -11.25 -16.97 -3.23
C GLU A 87 -10.58 -17.68 -2.06
N LYS A 88 -11.27 -18.61 -1.40
CA LYS A 88 -10.69 -19.44 -0.33
C LYS A 88 -9.59 -20.35 -0.86
N GLN A 89 -9.83 -21.04 -1.98
CA GLN A 89 -8.82 -21.91 -2.60
C GLN A 89 -7.59 -21.11 -3.06
N GLY A 90 -7.81 -19.92 -3.64
CA GLY A 90 -6.73 -19.00 -3.99
C GLY A 90 -5.94 -18.55 -2.76
N LEU A 91 -6.62 -18.21 -1.67
CA LEU A 91 -5.98 -17.81 -0.41
C LEU A 91 -5.12 -18.94 0.16
N GLU A 92 -5.64 -20.17 0.20
CA GLU A 92 -4.88 -21.34 0.67
C GLU A 92 -3.64 -21.62 -0.17
N SER A 93 -3.74 -21.43 -1.48
CA SER A 93 -2.61 -21.62 -2.41
C SER A 93 -1.53 -20.54 -2.24
N LEU A 94 -1.92 -19.31 -1.88
CA LEU A 94 -1.02 -18.16 -1.73
C LEU A 94 -0.35 -18.07 -0.35
N LYS A 95 -0.96 -18.63 0.70
CA LYS A 95 -0.41 -18.67 2.06
C LYS A 95 1.05 -19.18 2.13
N PRO A 96 1.41 -20.33 1.53
CA PRO A 96 2.79 -20.82 1.61
C PRO A 96 3.79 -19.90 0.90
N GLU A 97 3.43 -19.34 -0.25
CA GLU A 97 4.28 -18.39 -0.98
C GLU A 97 4.51 -17.10 -0.16
N LEU A 98 3.44 -16.58 0.43
CA LEU A 98 3.50 -15.37 1.25
C LEU A 98 4.35 -15.61 2.52
N LYS A 99 4.23 -16.78 3.15
CA LYS A 99 5.06 -17.16 4.30
C LYS A 99 6.55 -17.11 3.97
N LEU A 100 6.96 -17.69 2.85
CA LEU A 100 8.35 -17.68 2.39
C LEU A 100 8.84 -16.25 2.14
N SER A 101 8.01 -15.38 1.59
CA SER A 101 8.35 -13.98 1.36
C SER A 101 8.56 -13.21 2.67
N ILE A 102 7.68 -13.43 3.65
CA ILE A 102 7.78 -12.82 4.98
C ILE A 102 9.06 -13.28 5.71
N GLU A 103 9.32 -14.58 5.73
CA GLU A 103 10.51 -15.14 6.38
C GLU A 103 11.80 -14.57 5.77
N LYS A 104 11.86 -14.45 4.44
CA LYS A 104 12.98 -13.79 3.75
C LYS A 104 13.13 -12.34 4.18
N GLY A 105 12.04 -11.59 4.27
CA GLY A 105 12.06 -10.19 4.73
C GLY A 105 12.56 -10.04 6.17
N ILE A 106 12.08 -10.90 7.08
CA ILE A 106 12.51 -10.90 8.48
C ILE A 106 13.99 -11.27 8.60
N LYS A 107 14.43 -12.32 7.88
CA LYS A 107 15.83 -12.73 7.87
C LYS A 107 16.72 -11.59 7.39
N PHE A 108 16.36 -10.94 6.28
CA PHE A 108 17.08 -9.79 5.75
C PHE A 108 17.20 -8.65 6.77
N ALA A 109 16.11 -8.31 7.46
CA ALA A 109 16.11 -7.24 8.46
C ALA A 109 16.90 -7.56 9.74
N ARG A 110 17.15 -8.85 10.05
CA ARG A 110 17.96 -9.26 11.21
C ARG A 110 19.45 -9.37 10.90
N GLU A 111 19.80 -9.63 9.65
CA GLU A 111 21.18 -9.88 9.20
C GLU A 111 21.89 -8.63 8.68
N ASN A 112 21.24 -7.46 8.70
CA ASN A 112 21.79 -6.15 8.32
C ASN A 112 21.55 -5.13 9.44
#